data_AF-A0A355H5T1-F1
#
_entry.id   AF-A0A355H5T1-F1
#
_cell.length_a   1.000
_cell.length_b   1.000
_cell.length_c   1.000
_cell.angle_alpha   90.00
_cell.angle_beta   90.00
_cell.angle_gamma   90.00
#
_symmetry.space_group_name_H-M   'P 1'
#
loop_
_entity.id
_entity.type
_entity.pdbx_description
1 polymer ?
#
loop_
_entity_poly.entity_id
_entity_poly.type
_entity_poly.pdbx_seq_one_letter_code
_entity_poly.pdbx_strand_id
1 'polypeptide(L)'
;MVNTTHFKAEPIIPVKEHSSFSLAYLGDAFFELWCRQKILQRVQNRRLVHQHVVQWVRCQTQAQLAKLIEPHLTVEEGNIFRLGRNGKTISPPKHATIREYRAATGFECLVGYWYLEKQIIRFEEMMNQAEVLEYLELVLPECKISFTNAA
;
A
#
# COMPACT_ATOMS: atom_id res chain seq x y z
N MET A 1 -11.61 -1.84 40.79
CA MET A 1 -12.56 -2.30 39.74
C MET A 1 -11.79 -2.40 38.45
N VAL A 2 -11.46 -3.61 38.01
CA VAL A 2 -10.72 -3.84 36.76
C VAL A 2 -11.76 -3.89 35.64
N ASN A 3 -11.77 -2.89 34.77
CA ASN A 3 -12.66 -2.85 33.62
C ASN A 3 -12.06 -3.76 32.54
N THR A 4 -12.26 -5.06 32.68
CA THR A 4 -11.85 -6.06 31.68
C THR A 4 -12.86 -6.00 30.54
N THR A 5 -12.66 -5.10 29.59
CA THR A 5 -13.32 -5.18 28.28
C THR A 5 -12.87 -6.48 27.62
N HIS A 6 -13.70 -7.50 27.74
CA HIS A 6 -13.60 -8.70 26.93
C HIS A 6 -13.73 -8.30 25.46
N PHE A 7 -12.64 -8.39 24.71
CA PHE A 7 -12.62 -8.23 23.27
C PHE A 7 -13.31 -9.44 22.63
N LYS A 8 -14.65 -9.49 22.69
CA LYS A 8 -15.46 -10.35 21.82
C LYS A 8 -15.65 -9.62 20.49
N ALA A 9 -14.56 -9.42 19.75
CA ALA A 9 -14.65 -8.97 18.38
C ALA A 9 -14.58 -10.21 17.51
N GLU A 10 -15.71 -10.63 16.94
CA GLU A 10 -15.59 -11.29 15.64
C GLU A 10 -14.89 -10.28 14.71
N PRO A 11 -14.02 -10.72 13.78
CA PRO A 11 -13.32 -9.83 12.85
C PRO A 11 -14.29 -9.30 11.78
N ILE A 12 -15.40 -8.71 12.21
CA ILE A 12 -16.40 -8.07 11.38
C ILE A 12 -16.12 -6.59 11.46
N ILE A 13 -15.68 -6.03 10.34
CA ILE A 13 -15.52 -4.60 10.19
C ILE A 13 -16.93 -4.00 10.06
N PRO A 14 -17.35 -3.07 10.96
CA PRO A 14 -18.66 -2.46 10.91
C PRO A 14 -18.99 -1.89 9.52
N VAL A 15 -20.22 -2.15 9.04
CA VAL A 15 -20.72 -1.77 7.68
C VAL A 15 -20.67 -0.26 7.39
N LYS A 16 -20.40 0.58 8.40
CA LYS A 16 -20.32 2.06 8.29
C LYS A 16 -18.90 2.59 8.07
N GLU A 17 -17.95 1.75 7.68
CA GLU A 17 -16.52 2.10 7.60
C GLU A 17 -15.97 2.46 6.21
N HIS A 18 -16.82 2.82 5.24
CA HIS A 18 -16.36 3.40 3.96
C HIS A 18 -15.85 4.86 4.09
N SER A 19 -15.39 5.26 5.28
CA SER A 19 -14.74 6.55 5.44
C SER A 19 -13.36 6.53 4.77
N SER A 20 -12.90 7.66 4.24
CA SER A 20 -11.56 7.76 3.66
C SER A 20 -10.47 7.36 4.66
N PHE A 21 -10.66 7.68 5.94
CA PHE A 21 -9.70 7.31 6.99
C PHE A 21 -9.66 5.80 7.20
N SER A 22 -10.82 5.16 7.41
CA SER A 22 -10.91 3.71 7.65
C SER A 22 -10.35 2.91 6.47
N LEU A 23 -10.71 3.30 5.24
CA LEU A 23 -10.22 2.65 4.02
C LEU A 23 -8.70 2.80 3.88
N ALA A 24 -8.17 4.02 4.02
CA ALA A 24 -6.72 4.23 3.93
C ALA A 24 -5.97 3.45 5.02
N TYR A 25 -6.49 3.47 6.25
CA TYR A 25 -5.88 2.78 7.39
C TYR A 25 -5.77 1.27 7.18
N LEU A 26 -6.83 0.64 6.65
CA LEU A 26 -6.83 -0.79 6.33
C LEU A 26 -5.97 -1.09 5.10
N GLY A 27 -6.04 -0.23 4.09
CA GLY A 27 -5.29 -0.40 2.85
C GLY A 27 -3.78 -0.30 3.01
N ASP A 28 -3.30 0.63 3.84
CA ASP A 28 -1.89 0.74 4.22
C ASP A 28 -1.37 -0.57 4.83
N ALA A 29 -2.11 -1.12 5.80
CA ALA A 29 -1.75 -2.38 6.45
C ALA A 29 -1.77 -3.58 5.47
N PHE A 30 -2.77 -3.65 4.59
CA PHE A 30 -2.87 -4.74 3.61
C PHE A 30 -1.77 -4.64 2.55
N PHE A 31 -1.48 -3.43 2.04
CA PHE A 31 -0.39 -3.21 1.08
C PHE A 31 0.97 -3.54 1.68
N GLU A 32 1.25 -3.10 2.91
CA GLU A 32 2.47 -3.45 3.66
C GLU A 32 2.64 -4.97 3.78
N LEU A 33 1.57 -5.69 4.14
CA LEU A 33 1.61 -7.15 4.24
C LEU A 33 1.92 -7.79 2.89
N TRP A 34 1.26 -7.34 1.82
CA TRP A 34 1.50 -7.83 0.46
C TRP A 34 2.95 -7.59 0.02
N CYS A 35 3.49 -6.37 0.22
CA CYS A 35 4.87 -6.05 -0.10
C CYS A 35 5.84 -6.96 0.66
N ARG A 36 5.63 -7.16 1.97
CA ARG A 36 6.45 -8.06 2.79
C ARG A 36 6.44 -9.48 2.25
N GLN A 37 5.26 -10.02 1.89
CA GLN A 37 5.14 -11.38 1.35
C GLN A 37 5.91 -11.53 0.04
N LYS A 38 5.76 -10.60 -0.91
CA LYS A 38 6.46 -10.66 -2.20
C LYS A 38 7.97 -10.50 -2.06
N ILE A 39 8.45 -9.62 -1.18
CA ILE A 39 9.89 -9.42 -0.96
C ILE A 39 10.53 -10.62 -0.22
N LEU A 40 9.85 -11.20 0.77
CA LEU A 40 10.35 -12.39 1.48
C LEU A 40 10.51 -13.62 0.59
N GLN A 41 9.76 -13.70 -0.52
CA GLN A 41 9.94 -14.75 -1.52
C GLN A 41 11.21 -14.58 -2.36
N ARG A 42 11.79 -13.37 -2.40
CA ARG A 42 12.92 -13.01 -3.28
C ARG A 42 14.23 -12.77 -2.52
N VAL A 43 14.14 -12.27 -1.29
CA VAL A 43 15.30 -11.79 -0.52
C VAL A 43 15.29 -12.39 0.89
N GLN A 44 16.39 -13.00 1.30
CA GLN A 44 16.55 -13.58 2.64
C GLN A 44 17.32 -12.65 3.60
N ASN A 45 18.11 -11.71 3.08
CA ASN A 45 18.86 -10.78 3.92
C ASN A 45 17.92 -9.77 4.59
N ARG A 46 17.83 -9.81 5.93
CA ARG A 46 16.93 -8.96 6.73
C ARG A 46 17.05 -7.46 6.41
N ARG A 47 18.28 -6.96 6.21
CA ARG A 47 18.50 -5.53 5.91
C ARG A 47 17.93 -5.18 4.54
N LEU A 48 18.21 -6.01 3.53
CA LEU A 48 17.68 -5.80 2.18
C LEU A 48 16.15 -5.95 2.15
N VAL A 49 15.58 -6.93 2.86
CA VAL A 49 14.11 -7.07 3.01
C VAL A 49 13.50 -5.78 3.53
N HIS A 50 14.02 -5.23 4.62
CA HIS A 50 13.51 -3.98 5.18
C HIS A 50 13.65 -2.81 4.19
N GLN A 51 14.82 -2.67 3.54
CA GLN A 51 15.05 -1.60 2.57
C GLN A 51 14.10 -1.68 1.37
N HIS A 52 13.86 -2.88 0.85
CA HIS A 52 12.97 -3.11 -0.29
C HIS A 52 11.51 -2.84 0.08
N VAL A 53 11.06 -3.32 1.25
CA VAL A 53 9.70 -3.06 1.72
C VAL A 53 9.48 -1.55 1.91
N VAL A 54 10.37 -0.86 2.63
CA VAL A 54 10.29 0.61 2.81
C VAL A 54 10.24 1.34 1.48
N GLN A 55 11.03 0.89 0.50
CA GLN A 55 11.05 1.48 -0.83
C GLN A 55 9.73 1.28 -1.59
N TRP A 56 9.06 0.14 -1.42
CA TRP A 56 7.75 -0.12 -2.03
C TRP A 56 6.61 0.64 -1.34
N VAL A 57 6.63 0.73 -0.01
CA VAL A 57 5.51 1.30 0.77
C VAL A 57 5.59 2.82 0.97
N ARG A 58 6.68 3.47 0.56
CA ARG A 58 6.79 4.93 0.69
C ARG A 58 5.77 5.68 -0.17
N CYS A 59 5.39 6.86 0.31
CA CYS A 59 4.43 7.77 -0.32
C CYS A 59 4.65 7.99 -1.82
N GLN A 60 5.89 8.20 -2.28
CA GLN A 60 6.17 8.48 -3.69
C GLN A 60 5.90 7.26 -4.57
N THR A 61 6.25 6.07 -4.08
CA THR A 61 6.00 4.82 -4.79
C THR A 61 4.49 4.58 -4.88
N GLN A 62 3.77 4.71 -3.77
CA GLN A 62 2.31 4.58 -3.77
C GLN A 62 1.61 5.59 -4.68
N ALA A 63 2.06 6.86 -4.69
CA ALA A 63 1.54 7.88 -5.59
C ALA A 63 1.75 7.54 -7.07
N GLN A 64 2.91 6.97 -7.41
CA GLN A 64 3.20 6.53 -8.77
C GLN A 64 2.42 5.27 -9.14
N LEU A 65 2.27 4.31 -8.24
CA LEU A 65 1.39 3.14 -8.43
C LEU A 65 -0.04 3.59 -8.72
N ALA A 66 -0.57 4.54 -7.95
CA ALA A 66 -1.90 5.11 -8.19
C ALA A 66 -2.05 5.63 -9.62
N LYS A 67 -1.06 6.37 -10.12
CA LYS A 67 -1.05 6.91 -11.49
C LYS A 67 -1.02 5.80 -12.54
N LEU A 68 -0.27 4.73 -12.30
CA LEU A 68 -0.15 3.61 -13.24
C LEU A 68 -1.45 2.82 -13.35
N ILE A 69 -2.16 2.62 -12.24
CA ILE A 69 -3.41 1.85 -12.24
C ILE A 69 -4.65 2.69 -12.58
N GLU A 70 -4.60 4.03 -12.43
CA GLU A 70 -5.75 4.94 -12.65
C GLU A 70 -6.50 4.71 -13.99
N PRO A 71 -5.83 4.46 -15.14
CA PRO A 71 -6.50 4.17 -16.41
C PRO A 71 -7.31 2.87 -16.44
N HIS A 72 -7.02 1.93 -15.52
CA HIS A 72 -7.63 0.60 -15.47
C HIS A 72 -8.78 0.50 -14.46
N LEU A 73 -9.05 1.59 -13.73
CA LEU A 73 -10.07 1.64 -12.70
C LEU A 73 -11.47 1.73 -13.31
N THR A 74 -12.39 1.01 -12.70
CA THR A 74 -13.82 1.24 -12.94
C THR A 74 -14.24 2.61 -12.40
N VAL A 75 -15.45 3.05 -12.78
CA VAL A 75 -16.01 4.31 -12.27
C VAL A 75 -16.11 4.33 -10.74
N GLU A 76 -16.49 3.19 -10.15
CA GLU A 76 -16.59 3.01 -8.70
C GLU A 76 -15.22 3.08 -8.02
N GLU A 77 -14.25 2.31 -8.50
CA GLU A 77 -12.87 2.34 -8.00
C GLU A 77 -12.27 3.75 -8.09
N GLY A 78 -12.52 4.46 -9.20
CA GLY A 78 -12.11 5.84 -9.36
C GLY A 78 -12.78 6.80 -8.36
N ASN A 79 -14.02 6.54 -7.96
CA ASN A 79 -14.69 7.31 -6.91
C ASN A 79 -14.03 7.07 -5.54
N ILE A 80 -13.70 5.84 -5.20
CA ILE A 80 -12.97 5.49 -3.97
C ILE A 80 -11.60 6.15 -3.93
N PHE A 81 -10.84 6.09 -5.04
CA PHE A 81 -9.56 6.78 -5.15
C PHE A 81 -9.69 8.29 -4.90
N ARG A 82 -10.69 8.93 -5.54
CA ARG A 82 -10.97 10.37 -5.35
C ARG A 82 -11.38 10.71 -3.92
N LEU A 83 -12.13 9.83 -3.24
CA LEU A 83 -12.53 10.00 -1.85
C LEU A 83 -11.29 10.14 -0.94
N GLY A 84 -10.32 9.24 -1.08
CA GLY A 84 -9.05 9.30 -0.35
C GLY A 84 -8.22 10.52 -0.71
N ARG A 85 -8.05 10.77 -2.01
CA ARG A 85 -7.24 11.89 -2.54
C ARG A 85 -7.74 13.26 -2.09
N ASN A 86 -9.05 13.41 -1.93
CA ASN A 86 -9.69 14.65 -1.51
C ASN A 86 -9.97 14.71 0.00
N GLY A 87 -9.59 13.67 0.76
CA GLY A 87 -9.70 13.64 2.21
C GLY A 87 -8.99 14.82 2.87
N LYS A 88 -9.49 15.27 4.04
CA LYS A 88 -8.90 16.40 4.77
C LYS A 88 -7.45 16.08 5.15
N THR A 89 -6.51 16.72 4.48
CA THR A 89 -5.06 16.57 4.70
C THR A 89 -4.67 17.07 6.09
N ILE A 90 -4.10 16.19 6.91
CA ILE A 90 -3.28 16.55 8.07
C ILE A 90 -1.84 16.45 7.57
N SER A 91 -1.13 17.58 7.51
CA SER A 91 0.27 17.79 7.08
C SER A 91 1.02 16.61 6.41
N PRO A 92 1.51 16.75 5.17
CA PRO A 92 2.29 15.69 4.52
C PRO A 92 3.62 15.42 5.27
N PRO A 93 4.21 14.23 5.10
CA PRO A 93 5.58 13.94 5.53
C PRO A 93 6.61 14.91 4.94
N LYS A 94 7.72 15.14 5.66
CA LYS A 94 8.78 16.11 5.27
C LYS A 94 9.33 15.96 3.84
N HIS A 95 9.28 14.76 3.27
CA HIS A 95 9.84 14.44 1.96
C HIS A 95 8.79 14.20 0.87
N ALA A 96 7.50 14.39 1.17
CA ALA A 96 6.41 14.21 0.20
C ALA A 96 5.74 15.55 -0.11
N THR A 97 5.46 15.78 -1.38
CA THR A 97 4.59 16.89 -1.78
C THR A 97 3.16 16.61 -1.32
N ILE A 98 2.36 17.67 -1.13
CA ILE A 98 0.92 17.53 -0.82
C ILE A 98 0.21 16.68 -1.88
N ARG A 99 0.64 16.79 -3.16
CA ARG A 99 0.07 16.05 -4.28
C ARG A 99 0.37 14.56 -4.18
N GLU A 100 1.62 14.18 -3.90
CA GLU A 100 2.01 12.78 -3.72
C GLU A 100 1.31 12.18 -2.51
N TYR A 101 1.27 12.90 -1.39
CA TYR A 101 0.60 12.42 -0.17
C TYR A 101 -0.88 12.14 -0.41
N ARG A 102 -1.59 13.06 -1.07
CA ARG A 102 -2.99 12.85 -1.44
C ARG A 102 -3.18 11.67 -2.40
N ALA A 103 -2.30 11.52 -3.40
CA ALA A 103 -2.35 10.39 -4.32
C ALA A 103 -2.12 9.05 -3.59
N ALA A 104 -1.14 9.00 -2.68
CA ALA A 104 -0.88 7.83 -1.85
C ALA A 104 -2.09 7.49 -0.97
N THR A 105 -2.68 8.46 -0.27
CA THR A 105 -3.90 8.22 0.52
C THR A 105 -5.08 7.76 -0.34
N GLY A 106 -5.20 8.25 -1.57
CA GLY A 106 -6.17 7.74 -2.54
C GLY A 106 -5.92 6.26 -2.89
N PHE A 107 -4.66 5.88 -3.10
CA PHE A 107 -4.26 4.49 -3.35
C PHE A 107 -4.56 3.60 -2.15
N GLU A 108 -4.18 4.02 -0.94
CA GLU A 108 -4.49 3.30 0.31
C GLU A 108 -6.00 3.09 0.45
N CYS A 109 -6.82 4.11 0.17
CA CYS A 109 -8.29 3.96 0.20
C CYS A 109 -8.79 2.88 -0.76
N LEU A 110 -8.23 2.84 -1.97
CA LEU A 110 -8.62 1.87 -2.98
C LEU A 110 -8.20 0.44 -2.59
N VAL A 111 -7.00 0.30 -2.04
CA VAL A 111 -6.52 -0.99 -1.49
C VAL A 111 -7.42 -1.45 -0.34
N GLY A 112 -7.77 -0.55 0.57
CA GLY A 112 -8.69 -0.86 1.67
C GLY A 112 -10.08 -1.27 1.19
N TYR A 113 -10.58 -0.63 0.13
CA TYR A 113 -11.86 -1.01 -0.49
C TYR A 113 -11.83 -2.42 -1.05
N TRP A 114 -10.82 -2.78 -1.85
CA TRP A 114 -10.71 -4.15 -2.36
C TRP A 114 -10.57 -5.18 -1.23
N TYR A 115 -9.87 -4.83 -0.16
CA TYR A 115 -9.78 -5.70 1.01
C TYR A 115 -11.14 -5.92 1.69
N LEU A 116 -11.88 -4.84 1.97
CA LEU A 116 -13.20 -4.89 2.62
C LEU A 116 -14.24 -5.65 1.80
N GLU A 117 -14.28 -5.39 0.49
CA GLU A 117 -15.18 -6.05 -0.44
C GLU A 117 -14.73 -7.47 -0.82
N LYS A 118 -13.65 -7.98 -0.20
CA LYS A 118 -13.06 -9.31 -0.46
C LYS A 118 -12.63 -9.49 -1.92
N GLN A 119 -12.31 -8.41 -2.62
CA GLN A 119 -11.87 -8.36 -4.01
C GLN A 119 -10.35 -8.49 -4.12
N ILE A 120 -9.74 -9.45 -3.42
CA ILE A 120 -8.27 -9.63 -3.40
C ILE A 120 -7.72 -9.97 -4.79
N ILE A 121 -8.50 -10.69 -5.60
CA ILE A 121 -8.15 -10.99 -6.99
C ILE A 121 -8.01 -9.70 -7.80
N ARG A 122 -8.94 -8.75 -7.63
CA ARG A 122 -8.91 -7.45 -8.32
C ARG A 122 -7.69 -6.62 -7.92
N PHE A 123 -7.32 -6.63 -6.64
CA PHE A 123 -6.08 -6.01 -6.18
C PHE A 123 -4.85 -6.64 -6.84
N GLU A 124 -4.75 -7.98 -6.88
CA GLU A 124 -3.64 -8.66 -7.55
C GLU A 124 -3.62 -8.38 -9.06
N GLU A 125 -4.77 -8.28 -9.75
CA GLU A 125 -4.82 -7.88 -11.16
C GLU A 125 -4.19 -6.50 -11.40
N MET A 126 -4.43 -5.55 -10.50
CA MET A 126 -3.84 -4.20 -10.57
C MET A 126 -2.35 -4.22 -10.26
N MET A 127 -1.91 -5.01 -9.27
CA MET A 127 -0.49 -5.12 -8.93
C MET A 127 0.32 -5.94 -9.95
N ASN A 128 -0.34 -6.76 -10.77
CA ASN A 128 0.28 -7.55 -11.83
C ASN A 128 0.22 -6.87 -13.22
N GLN A 129 -0.22 -5.62 -13.32
CA GLN A 129 -0.06 -4.85 -14.56
C GLN A 129 1.43 -4.73 -14.90
N ALA A 130 1.78 -4.80 -16.19
CA ALA A 130 3.17 -4.86 -16.63
C ALA A 130 3.96 -3.63 -16.18
N GLU A 131 3.37 -2.45 -16.31
CA GLU A 131 3.97 -1.17 -15.93
C GLU A 131 4.16 -1.05 -14.41
N VAL A 132 3.29 -1.68 -13.61
CA VAL A 132 3.42 -1.75 -12.16
C VAL A 132 4.59 -2.64 -11.77
N LEU A 133 4.68 -3.84 -12.35
CA LEU A 133 5.78 -4.77 -12.08
C LEU A 133 7.13 -4.18 -12.50
N GLU A 134 7.21 -3.57 -13.68
CA GLU A 134 8.40 -2.88 -14.18
C GLU A 134 8.82 -1.75 -13.24
N TYR A 135 7.85 -0.92 -12.82
CA TYR A 135 8.14 0.17 -11.89
C TYR A 135 8.61 -0.32 -10.52
N LEU A 136 7.95 -1.34 -9.95
CA LEU A 136 8.30 -1.91 -8.65
C LEU A 136 9.71 -2.50 -8.67
N GLU A 137 10.13 -3.13 -9.77
CA GLU A 137 11.50 -3.63 -9.91
C GLU A 137 12.51 -2.48 -10.09
N LEU A 138 12.19 -1.50 -10.94
CA LEU A 138 13.03 -0.33 -11.21
C LEU A 138 13.39 0.45 -9.94
N VAL A 139 12.44 0.56 -9.00
CA VAL A 139 12.66 1.37 -7.78
C VAL A 139 13.42 0.63 -6.69
N LEU A 140 13.65 -0.68 -6.80
CA LEU A 140 14.40 -1.40 -5.78
C LEU A 140 15.87 -0.94 -5.74
N PRO A 141 16.44 -0.75 -4.55
CA PRO A 141 17.85 -0.42 -4.43
C PRO A 141 18.70 -1.56 -4.98
N GLU A 142 19.72 -1.25 -5.78
CA GLU A 142 20.67 -2.26 -6.25
C GLU A 142 21.30 -2.99 -5.05
N CYS A 143 21.28 -4.31 -5.12
CA CYS A 143 22.06 -5.13 -4.22
C CYS A 143 23.54 -4.88 -4.55
N LYS A 144 24.23 -4.04 -3.78
CA LYS A 144 25.70 -4.10 -3.74
C LYS A 144 26.08 -5.43 -3.10
N ILE A 145 26.07 -6.49 -3.90
CA ILE A 145 26.83 -7.69 -3.56
C ILE A 145 28.29 -7.26 -3.66
N SER A 146 28.87 -6.86 -2.54
CA SER A 146 30.31 -6.91 -2.40
C SER A 146 30.70 -8.38 -2.48
N PHE A 147 30.93 -8.89 -3.69
CA PHE A 147 31.83 -10.00 -3.88
C PHE A 147 33.23 -9.51 -3.51
N THR A 148 33.51 -9.38 -2.21
CA THR A 148 34.88 -9.54 -1.76
C THR A 148 35.19 -11.01 -1.97
N ASN A 149 35.84 -11.31 -3.10
CA ASN A 149 36.65 -12.51 -3.24
C ASN A 149 37.62 -12.51 -2.07
N ALA A 150 37.31 -13.27 -1.03
CA ALA A 150 38.29 -13.66 -0.04
C ALA A 150 39.14 -14.75 -0.70
N ALA A 151 40.40 -14.38 -0.93
CA ALA A 151 41.49 -15.24 -1.32
C ALA A 151 41.75 -16.34 -0.27
#